data_AF-A0ABD3T3H9-F1
#
_entry.id   AF-A0ABD3T3H9-F1
#
_cell.length_a   1.000
_cell.length_b   1.000
_cell.length_c   1.000
_cell.angle_alpha   90.00
_cell.angle_beta   90.00
_cell.angle_gamma   90.00
#
_symmetry.space_group_name_H-M   'P 1'
#
loop_
_entity.id
_entity.type
_entity.pdbx_description
1 polymer ?
#
loop_
_entity_poly.entity_id
_entity_poly.type
_entity_poly.pdbx_seq_one_letter_code
_entity_poly.pdbx_strand_id
1 'polypeptide(L)'
;MRLRGRLVISKVYGSKGLTMRLRGRLVISKVYGSKGLTMRRRGRLVISKVYESKGLTMRRQGRLVISKVYGSKGLTMRRQGRLVISKVYGSKGLTMRLRGRLVISKV
;
A
#
# COMPACT_ATOMS: atom_id res chain seq x y z
N MET A 1 -8.86 10.19 10.22
CA MET A 1 -8.20 11.39 9.67
C MET A 1 -8.47 11.54 8.16
N ARG A 2 -8.94 12.72 7.71
CA ARG A 2 -9.13 13.08 6.28
C ARG A 2 -8.17 14.21 5.94
N LEU A 3 -7.20 13.97 5.06
CA LEU A 3 -6.22 14.97 4.64
C LEU A 3 -6.35 15.24 3.14
N ARG A 4 -6.32 16.53 2.77
CA ARG A 4 -6.28 17.04 1.39
C ARG A 4 -4.88 17.60 1.12
N GLY A 5 -4.23 17.20 0.03
CA GLY A 5 -2.91 17.72 -0.37
C GLY A 5 -1.80 16.65 -0.48
N ARG A 6 -0.54 17.07 -0.34
CA ARG A 6 0.64 16.18 -0.33
C ARG A 6 1.00 15.83 1.11
N LEU A 7 0.92 14.55 1.46
CA LEU A 7 1.42 14.02 2.73
C LEU A 7 2.66 13.16 2.49
N VAL A 8 3.67 13.32 3.34
CA VAL A 8 4.87 12.50 3.35
C VAL A 8 4.98 11.89 4.74
N ILE A 9 5.04 10.56 4.80
CA ILE A 9 5.21 9.81 6.04
C ILE A 9 6.52 9.04 5.94
N SER A 10 7.45 9.34 6.85
CA SER A 10 8.74 8.65 6.87
C SER A 10 8.57 7.18 7.26
N LYS A 11 7.87 6.92 8.36
CA LYS A 11 7.68 5.55 8.86
C LYS A 11 6.29 5.38 9.46
N VAL A 12 5.67 4.24 9.22
CA VAL A 12 4.45 3.79 9.90
C VAL A 12 4.80 2.53 10.68
N TYR A 13 4.53 2.55 11.99
CA TYR A 13 4.85 1.45 12.90
C TYR A 13 3.58 0.94 13.60
N GLY A 14 3.50 -0.38 13.79
CA GLY A 14 2.69 -0.99 14.86
C GLY A 14 1.18 -0.72 14.84
N SER A 15 0.65 -0.12 13.77
CA SER A 15 -0.76 0.24 13.71
C SER A 15 -1.65 -1.01 13.75
N LYS A 16 -2.45 -1.13 14.82
CA LYS A 16 -3.59 -2.06 14.91
C LYS A 16 -4.85 -1.34 14.45
N GLY A 17 -5.48 -1.81 13.37
CA GLY A 17 -6.77 -1.27 12.90
C GLY A 17 -6.74 0.16 12.34
N LEU A 18 -5.56 0.72 12.03
CA LEU A 18 -5.45 2.08 11.52
C LEU A 18 -6.15 2.21 10.16
N THR A 19 -7.07 3.17 10.07
CA THR A 19 -7.73 3.53 8.81
C THR A 19 -7.35 4.94 8.38
N MET A 20 -6.60 5.06 7.29
CA MET A 20 -6.26 6.36 6.71
C MET A 20 -7.11 6.66 5.47
N ARG A 21 -7.70 7.86 5.42
CA ARG A 21 -8.46 8.37 4.28
C ARG A 21 -7.80 9.63 3.73
N LEU A 22 -7.32 9.59 2.50
CA LEU A 22 -6.53 10.69 1.91
C LEU A 22 -7.01 11.01 0.48
N ARG A 23 -7.04 12.31 0.14
CA ARG A 23 -7.24 12.83 -1.22
C ARG A 23 -6.02 13.68 -1.60
N GLY A 24 -5.27 13.34 -2.65
CA GLY A 24 -4.10 14.16 -3.07
C GLY A 24 -2.88 13.36 -3.50
N ARG A 25 -1.68 13.61 -2.96
CA ARG A 25 -0.42 12.81 -3.10
C ARG A 25 -0.01 12.25 -1.72
N LEU A 26 0.39 10.97 -1.62
CA LEU A 26 0.91 10.38 -0.37
C LEU A 26 2.18 9.60 -0.74
N VAL A 27 3.22 9.84 0.03
CA VAL A 27 4.49 9.10 -0.06
C VAL A 27 4.76 8.51 1.31
N ILE A 28 4.95 7.19 1.38
CA ILE A 28 5.34 6.49 2.59
C ILE A 28 6.69 5.83 2.34
N SER A 29 7.71 6.18 3.13
CA SER A 29 9.03 5.57 2.92
C SER A 29 9.06 4.13 3.43
N LYS A 30 8.58 3.89 4.66
CA LYS A 30 8.59 2.53 5.25
C LYS A 30 7.32 2.23 6.05
N VAL A 31 6.79 1.02 5.90
CA VAL A 31 5.70 0.48 6.72
C VAL A 31 6.20 -0.76 7.43
N TYR A 32 6.04 -0.83 8.76
CA TYR A 32 6.52 -1.91 9.61
C TYR A 32 5.39 -2.48 10.48
N GLY A 33 5.32 -3.82 10.54
CA GLY A 33 4.62 -4.55 11.61
C GLY A 33 3.14 -4.20 11.78
N SER A 34 2.48 -3.72 10.73
CA SER A 34 1.10 -3.26 10.83
C SER A 34 0.14 -4.45 10.81
N LYS A 35 -0.81 -4.48 11.75
CA LYS A 35 -1.89 -5.48 11.83
C LYS A 35 -3.22 -4.83 11.47
N GLY A 36 -3.77 -5.15 10.30
CA GLY A 36 -5.06 -4.60 9.86
C GLY A 36 -5.01 -3.14 9.40
N LEU A 37 -3.88 -2.71 8.83
CA LEU A 37 -3.76 -1.36 8.25
C LEU A 37 -4.63 -1.25 7.00
N THR A 38 -5.60 -0.33 7.02
CA THR A 38 -6.46 -0.03 5.88
C THR A 38 -6.19 1.36 5.34
N MET A 39 -5.75 1.44 4.09
CA MET A 39 -5.59 2.72 3.40
C MET A 39 -6.65 2.88 2.31
N ARG A 40 -7.46 3.93 2.43
CA ARG A 40 -8.47 4.32 1.44
C ARG A 40 -8.09 5.64 0.80
N ARG A 41 -7.94 5.67 -0.53
CA ARG A 41 -7.38 6.86 -1.19
C ARG A 41 -7.90 7.13 -2.60
N ARG A 42 -7.97 8.43 -2.95
CA ARG A 42 -8.06 8.96 -4.32
C ARG A 42 -6.80 9.82 -4.63
N GLY A 43 -6.15 9.63 -5.78
CA GLY A 43 -4.88 10.32 -6.16
C GLY A 43 -3.60 9.53 -5.81
N ARG A 44 -2.37 9.98 -6.18
CA ARG A 44 -1.08 9.20 -6.30
C ARG A 44 -0.41 8.66 -5.01
N LEU A 45 -0.31 7.33 -4.78
CA LEU A 45 0.38 6.69 -3.63
C LEU A 45 1.68 6.05 -4.06
N VAL A 46 2.73 6.35 -3.32
CA VAL A 46 4.05 5.72 -3.46
C VAL A 46 4.44 5.16 -2.10
N ILE A 47 4.80 3.88 -2.06
CA ILE A 47 5.35 3.22 -0.89
C ILE A 47 6.71 2.66 -1.26
N SER A 48 7.77 3.04 -0.55
CA SER A 48 9.10 2.54 -0.90
C SER A 48 9.29 1.12 -0.38
N LYS A 49 9.00 0.87 0.90
CA LYS A 49 9.17 -0.46 1.49
C LYS A 49 8.04 -0.85 2.45
N VAL A 50 7.59 -2.09 2.36
CA VAL A 50 6.63 -2.72 3.29
C VAL A 50 7.31 -3.92 3.94
N TYR A 51 7.29 -3.98 5.26
CA TYR A 51 7.89 -5.05 6.06
C TYR A 51 6.85 -5.67 6.99
N GLU A 52 6.81 -7.01 7.01
CA GLU A 52 6.17 -7.84 8.04
C GLU A 52 4.73 -7.43 8.40
N SER A 53 3.99 -6.95 7.40
CA SER A 53 2.63 -6.47 7.62
C SER A 53 1.65 -7.63 7.50
N LYS A 54 0.73 -7.74 8.48
CA LYS A 54 -0.33 -8.74 8.50
C LYS A 54 -1.68 -8.06 8.23
N GLY A 55 -2.39 -8.47 7.17
CA GLY A 55 -3.70 -7.92 6.84
C GLY A 55 -3.65 -6.48 6.32
N LEU A 56 -2.68 -6.18 5.45
CA LEU A 56 -2.59 -4.87 4.80
C LEU A 56 -3.66 -4.75 3.72
N THR A 57 -4.63 -3.85 3.89
CA THR A 57 -5.67 -3.60 2.88
C THR A 57 -5.51 -2.23 2.26
N MET A 58 -5.27 -2.20 0.95
CA MET A 58 -5.21 -0.95 0.18
C MET A 58 -6.39 -0.87 -0.79
N ARG A 59 -7.26 0.12 -0.58
CA ARG A 59 -8.42 0.41 -1.44
C ARG A 59 -8.23 1.75 -2.14
N ARG A 60 -8.20 1.75 -3.48
CA ARG A 60 -7.77 2.97 -4.18
C ARG A 60 -8.34 3.22 -5.58
N GLN A 61 -8.49 4.50 -5.90
CA GLN A 61 -8.62 5.04 -7.27
C GLN A 61 -7.38 5.89 -7.63
N GLY A 62 -6.73 5.60 -8.77
CA GLY A 62 -5.51 6.28 -9.28
C GLY A 62 -4.18 5.56 -9.01
N ARG A 63 -3.02 6.03 -9.54
CA ARG A 63 -1.65 5.40 -9.63
C ARG A 63 -0.92 4.92 -8.34
N LEU A 64 -0.86 3.62 -8.02
CA LEU A 64 -0.10 3.02 -6.89
C LEU A 64 1.25 2.47 -7.35
N VAL A 65 2.29 2.83 -6.61
CA VAL A 65 3.65 2.33 -6.80
C VAL A 65 4.15 1.79 -5.46
N ILE A 66 4.61 0.55 -5.45
CA ILE A 66 5.26 -0.10 -4.32
C ILE A 66 6.61 -0.58 -4.80
N SER A 67 7.71 -0.15 -4.18
CA SER A 67 9.03 -0.55 -4.66
C SER A 67 9.41 -1.93 -4.13
N LYS A 68 9.23 -2.18 -2.83
CA LYS A 68 9.63 -3.44 -2.20
C LYS A 68 8.62 -3.90 -1.15
N VAL A 69 8.28 -5.18 -1.16
CA VAL A 69 7.46 -5.85 -0.14
C VAL A 69 8.23 -7.03 0.43
N TYR A 70 8.35 -7.09 1.75
CA TYR A 70 9.08 -8.13 2.49
C TYR A 70 8.18 -8.78 3.53
N GLY A 71 8.12 -10.12 3.54
CA GLY A 71 7.57 -10.92 4.64
C GLY A 71 6.11 -10.63 4.99
N SER A 72 5.32 -10.07 4.06
CA SER A 72 3.96 -9.64 4.35
C SER A 72 2.95 -10.79 4.18
N LYS A 73 2.00 -10.90 5.10
CA LYS A 73 0.95 -11.94 5.07
C LYS A 73 -0.43 -11.30 4.89
N GLY A 74 -1.22 -11.80 3.94
CA GLY A 74 -2.59 -11.32 3.72
C GLY A 74 -2.65 -9.89 3.18
N LEU A 75 -1.88 -9.60 2.13
CA LEU A 75 -1.87 -8.28 1.51
C LEU A 75 -2.98 -8.21 0.46
N THR A 76 -4.00 -7.41 0.74
CA THR A 76 -5.15 -7.22 -0.15
C THR A 76 -5.09 -5.86 -0.83
N MET A 77 -5.03 -5.86 -2.16
CA MET A 77 -5.09 -4.65 -2.97
C MET A 77 -6.35 -4.65 -3.81
N ARG A 78 -7.23 -3.66 -3.59
CA ARG A 78 -8.44 -3.43 -4.36
C ARG A 78 -8.36 -2.08 -5.04
N ARG A 79 -8.27 -2.04 -6.38
CA ARG A 79 -7.83 -0.82 -7.03
C ARG A 79 -8.39 -0.60 -8.43
N GLN A 80 -8.68 0.65 -8.74
CA GLN A 80 -9.03 1.16 -10.07
C GLN A 80 -7.88 2.05 -10.62
N GLY A 81 -7.28 1.67 -11.76
CA GLY A 81 -6.14 2.31 -12.45
C GLY A 81 -4.81 1.50 -12.47
N ARG A 82 -3.68 2.12 -12.83
CA ARG A 82 -2.29 1.55 -12.89
C ARG A 82 -1.52 1.15 -11.60
N LEU A 83 -1.40 -0.12 -11.23
CA LEU A 83 -0.56 -0.63 -10.11
C LEU A 83 0.84 -1.00 -10.61
N VAL A 84 1.86 -0.61 -9.85
CA VAL A 84 3.25 -1.01 -10.09
C VAL A 84 3.85 -1.56 -8.80
N ILE A 85 4.38 -2.78 -8.85
CA ILE A 85 5.14 -3.41 -7.76
C ILE A 85 6.49 -3.83 -8.32
N SER A 86 7.59 -3.30 -7.80
CA SER A 86 8.90 -3.63 -8.36
C SER A 86 9.44 -4.95 -7.82
N LYS A 87 9.37 -5.19 -6.51
CA LYS A 87 9.90 -6.42 -5.89
C LYS A 87 9.01 -6.91 -4.75
N VAL A 88 8.76 -8.21 -4.71
CA VAL A 88 8.14 -8.91 -3.59
C VAL A 88 9.10 -9.99 -3.11
N TYR A 89 9.15 -10.22 -1.80
CA TYR A 89 10.00 -11.22 -1.16
C TYR A 89 9.24 -11.86 0.00
N GLY A 90 9.19 -13.20 0.03
CA GLY A 90 8.68 -13.97 1.18
C GLY A 90 7.26 -13.61 1.61
N SER A 91 6.42 -13.10 0.71
CA SER A 91 5.05 -12.69 1.03
C SER A 91 4.06 -13.80 0.70
N LYS A 92 3.11 -14.06 1.60
CA LYS A 92 2.08 -15.11 1.45
C LYS A 92 0.67 -14.50 1.46
N GLY A 93 -0.23 -15.03 0.63
CA GLY A 93 -1.61 -14.53 0.54
C GLY A 93 -1.69 -13.11 -0.03
N LEU A 94 -1.16 -12.91 -1.24
CA LEU A 94 -1.32 -11.67 -1.99
C LEU A 94 -2.61 -11.75 -2.82
N THR A 95 -3.59 -10.90 -2.48
CA THR A 95 -4.85 -10.84 -3.21
C THR A 95 -4.96 -9.50 -3.92
N MET A 96 -4.99 -9.52 -5.25
CA MET A 96 -5.12 -8.32 -6.08
C MET A 96 -6.43 -8.34 -6.85
N ARG A 97 -7.27 -7.35 -6.61
CA ARG A 97 -8.48 -7.07 -7.41
C ARG A 97 -8.29 -5.72 -8.09
N LEU A 98 -7.94 -5.77 -9.37
CA LEU A 98 -7.57 -4.59 -10.16
C LEU A 98 -8.54 -4.39 -11.30
N ARG A 99 -8.99 -3.15 -11.49
CA ARG A 99 -9.60 -2.68 -12.73
C ARG A 99 -8.67 -1.64 -13.34
N GLY A 100 -7.83 -2.06 -14.28
CA GLY A 100 -6.79 -1.24 -14.91
C GLY A 100 -5.44 -1.96 -14.96
N ARG A 101 -4.37 -1.23 -15.33
CA ARG A 101 -3.06 -1.83 -15.61
C ARG A 101 -2.34 -2.36 -14.35
N LEU A 102 -1.79 -3.56 -14.40
CA LEU A 102 -0.88 -4.12 -13.41
C LEU A 102 0.52 -4.24 -14.01
N VAL A 103 1.55 -3.90 -13.22
CA VAL A 103 2.95 -4.19 -13.54
C VAL A 103 3.60 -4.76 -12.28
N ILE A 104 4.16 -5.95 -12.38
CA ILE A 104 4.96 -6.57 -11.32
C ILE A 104 6.28 -6.99 -11.94
N SER A 105 7.41 -6.46 -11.43
CA SER A 105 8.72 -6.69 -12.05
C SER A 105 9.46 -7.90 -11.48
N LYS A 106 9.31 -8.20 -10.17
CA LYS A 106 9.94 -9.35 -9.51
C LYS A 106 9.08 -9.79 -8.33
N VAL A 107 8.81 -11.08 -8.22
CA VAL A 107 8.03 -11.71 -7.14
C VAL A 107 8.90 -12.71 -6.39
#